data_AF-A0A931U1F0-F1
#
_entry.id   AF-A0A931U1F0-F1
#
_cell.length_a   1.000
_cell.length_b   1.000
_cell.length_c   1.000
_cell.angle_alpha   90.00
_cell.angle_beta   90.00
_cell.angle_gamma   90.00
#
_symmetry.space_group_name_H-M   'P 1'
#
loop_
_entity.id
_entity.type
_entity.pdbx_description
1 polymer ?
#
loop_
_entity_poly.entity_id
_entity_poly.type
_entity_poly.pdbx_seq_one_letter_code
_entity_poly.pdbx_strand_id
1 'polypeptide(L)' 'MGERSRAAASLRQHLADLAGRAGVTLTEQELADLAPVYRAYRDGLERLGQSLSLDDEPAVIFERPVGRQTP' A
#
# COMPACT_ATOMS: atom_id res chain seq x y z
N MET A 1 -4.90 -16.04 22.72
CA MET A 1 -3.61 -15.62 22.10
C MET A 1 -3.53 -15.88 20.57
N GLY A 2 -4.59 -16.30 19.87
CA GLY A 2 -4.45 -16.86 18.51
C GLY A 2 -4.70 -15.93 17.30
N GLU A 3 -5.32 -14.77 17.47
CA GLU A 3 -5.73 -13.93 16.32
C GLU A 3 -4.64 -12.94 15.88
N ARG A 4 -3.95 -12.32 16.83
CA ARG A 4 -2.86 -11.37 16.55
C ARG A 4 -1.67 -12.04 15.82
N SER A 5 -1.32 -13.28 16.22
CA SER A 5 -0.29 -14.05 15.52
C SER A 5 -0.71 -14.45 14.10
N ARG A 6 -1.99 -14.80 13.89
CA ARG A 6 -2.50 -15.13 12.55
C ARG A 6 -2.51 -13.91 11.62
N ALA A 7 -2.94 -12.75 12.13
CA ALA A 7 -2.91 -11.51 11.37
C ALA A 7 -1.47 -11.07 11.00
N ALA A 8 -0.51 -11.24 11.92
CA ALA A 8 0.89 -10.94 11.65
C ALA A 8 1.52 -11.90 10.63
N ALA A 9 1.18 -13.18 10.66
CA ALA A 9 1.63 -14.17 9.69
C ALA A 9 1.04 -13.90 8.30
N SER A 10 -0.26 -13.56 8.22
CA SER A 10 -0.94 -13.22 6.97
C SER A 10 -0.33 -11.97 6.32
N LEU A 11 0.03 -10.96 7.11
CA LEU A 11 0.69 -9.75 6.59
C LEU A 11 2.09 -10.05 6.04
N ARG A 12 2.88 -10.88 6.73
CA ARG A 12 4.20 -11.30 6.26
C ARG A 12 4.12 -12.09 4.95
N GLN A 13 3.16 -13.02 4.84
CA GLN A 13 2.93 -13.75 3.60
C GLN A 13 2.59 -12.80 2.45
N HIS A 14 1.69 -11.84 2.68
CA HIS A 14 1.31 -10.84 1.68
C HIS A 14 2.52 -10.02 1.20
N LEU A 15 3.39 -9.60 2.11
CA LEU A 15 4.62 -8.88 1.76
C LEU A 15 5.60 -9.73 0.97
N ALA A 16 5.77 -11.01 1.34
CA ALA A 16 6.61 -11.95 0.60
C ALA A 16 6.09 -12.18 -0.82
N ASP A 17 4.77 -12.35 -0.98
CA ASP A 17 4.13 -12.53 -2.28
C ASP A 17 4.28 -11.27 -3.17
N LEU A 18 4.11 -10.08 -2.58
CA LEU A 18 4.29 -8.80 -3.27
C LEU A 18 5.74 -8.63 -3.75
N ALA A 19 6.71 -8.90 -2.86
CA ALA A 19 8.13 -8.83 -3.18
C ALA A 19 8.50 -9.81 -4.29
N GLY A 20 8.02 -11.06 -4.20
CA GLY A 20 8.25 -12.09 -5.22
C GLY A 20 7.73 -11.67 -6.60
N ARG A 21 6.55 -11.03 -6.68
CA ARG A 21 6.02 -10.47 -7.94
C ARG A 21 6.88 -9.33 -8.49
N ALA A 22 7.54 -8.57 -7.64
CA ALA A 22 8.48 -7.53 -8.01
C ALA A 22 9.90 -8.05 -8.32
N GLY A 23 10.13 -9.37 -8.22
CA GLY A 23 11.45 -9.98 -8.41
C GLY A 23 12.40 -9.76 -7.23
N VAL A 24 11.88 -9.37 -6.06
CA VAL A 24 12.64 -9.14 -4.83
C VAL A 24 12.42 -10.31 -3.87
N THR A 25 13.49 -10.80 -3.26
CA THR A 25 13.41 -11.78 -2.17
C THR A 25 13.69 -11.05 -0.86
N LEU A 26 12.79 -11.18 0.11
CA LEU A 26 12.93 -10.60 1.44
C LEU A 26 13.23 -11.70 2.44
N THR A 27 14.14 -11.41 3.36
CA THR A 27 14.40 -12.24 4.54
C THR A 27 13.29 -12.09 5.57
N GLU A 28 13.20 -13.03 6.51
CA GLU A 28 12.26 -12.95 7.65
C GLU A 28 12.44 -11.68 8.48
N GLN A 29 13.68 -11.20 8.62
CA GLN A 29 13.98 -9.96 9.34
C GLN A 29 13.45 -8.74 8.58
N GLU A 30 13.70 -8.66 7.27
CA GLU A 30 13.18 -7.56 6.45
C GLU A 30 11.65 -7.56 6.40
N LEU A 31 11.01 -8.74 6.36
CA LEU A 31 9.55 -8.86 6.45
C LEU A 31 9.02 -8.37 7.81
N ALA A 32 9.74 -8.66 8.90
CA ALA A 32 9.38 -8.19 10.24
C ALA A 32 9.51 -6.65 10.36
N ASP A 33 10.55 -6.08 9.75
CA ASP A 33 10.82 -4.64 9.78
C ASP A 33 9.84 -3.86 8.87
N LEU A 34 9.45 -4.43 7.73
CA LEU A 34 8.50 -3.81 6.79
C LEU A 34 7.04 -3.91 7.25
N ALA A 35 6.66 -4.97 7.96
CA ALA A 35 5.29 -5.19 8.41
C ALA A 35 4.63 -3.98 9.13
N PRO A 36 5.25 -3.33 10.13
CA PRO A 36 4.64 -2.18 10.80
C PRO A 36 4.51 -0.96 9.87
N VAL A 37 5.51 -0.72 9.02
CA VAL A 37 5.51 0.40 8.06
C VAL A 37 4.42 0.22 7.00
N TYR A 38 4.31 -0.98 6.44
CA TYR A 38 3.30 -1.31 5.44
C TYR A 38 1.88 -1.21 6.02
N ARG A 39 1.67 -1.61 7.28
CA ARG A 39 0.38 -1.44 7.95
C ARG A 39 0.00 0.04 8.07
N ALA A 40 0.92 0.88 8.57
CA ALA A 40 0.66 2.32 8.69
C ALA A 40 0.36 2.97 7.33
N TYR A 41 1.08 2.57 6.27
CA TYR A 41 0.81 3.00 4.91
C TYR A 41 -0.59 2.59 4.43
N ARG A 42 -0.97 1.32 4.64
CA ARG A 42 -2.30 0.81 4.24
C ARG A 42 -3.42 1.52 4.99
N ASP A 43 -3.27 1.74 6.29
CA ASP A 43 -4.24 2.49 7.08
C ASP A 43 -4.39 3.93 6.56
N GLY A 44 -3.28 4.56 6.15
CA GLY A 44 -3.29 5.88 5.49
C GLY A 44 -4.02 5.86 4.14
N LEU A 45 -3.75 4.85 3.30
CA LEU A 45 -4.44 4.67 2.02
C LEU A 45 -5.94 4.45 2.18
N GLU A 46 -6.38 3.67 3.16
CA GLU A 46 -7.81 3.45 3.40
C GLU A 46 -8.53 4.75 3.75
N ARG A 47 -7.88 5.61 4.56
CA ARG A 47 -8.43 6.92 4.90
C ARG A 47 -8.46 7.85 3.68
N LEU A 48 -7.45 7.80 2.83
CA LEU A 48 -7.42 8.58 1.58
C LEU A 48 -8.46 8.08 0.56
N GLY A 49 -8.62 6.77 0.40
CA GLY A 49 -9.61 6.18 -0.50
C GLY A 49 -11.06 6.46 -0.08
N GLN A 50 -11.30 6.75 1.20
CA GLN A 50 -12.60 7.24 1.69
C GLN A 50 -12.83 8.73 1.39
N SER A 51 -11.76 9.49 1.13
CA SER A 51 -11.80 10.94 0.92
C SER A 51 -11.74 11.36 -0.55
N LEU A 52 -11.19 10.51 -1.43
CA LEU A 52 -11.06 10.80 -2.86
C LEU A 52 -12.38 10.46 -3.56
N SER A 53 -12.95 11.42 -4.30
CA SER A 53 -14.10 11.14 -5.14
C SER A 53 -13.65 10.39 -6.40
N LEU A 54 -14.48 9.51 -6.94
CA LEU A 54 -14.25 8.91 -8.26
C LEU A 54 -14.27 9.96 -9.39
N ASP A 55 -14.81 11.15 -9.10
CA ASP A 55 -14.82 12.32 -9.98
C ASP A 55 -13.50 13.10 -9.97
N ASP A 56 -12.61 12.84 -9.01
CA ASP A 56 -11.28 13.48 -8.96
C ASP A 56 -10.36 12.81 -9.98
N GLU A 57 -10.17 13.46 -11.13
CA GLU A 57 -9.18 13.02 -12.11
C GLU A 57 -7.77 13.04 -11.51
N PRO A 58 -6.90 12.06 -11.84
CA PRO A 58 -5.50 12.07 -11.44
C PRO A 58 -4.83 13.37 -11.90
N ALA A 59 -3.95 13.95 -11.07
CA ALA A 59 -3.25 15.19 -11.40
C ALA A 59 -2.48 15.14 -12.73
N VAL A 60 -2.06 13.94 -13.16
CA VAL A 60 -1.41 13.69 -14.45
C VAL A 60 -1.80 12.31 -14.97
N ILE A 61 -2.20 12.23 -16.24
CA ILE A 61 -2.36 10.99 -17.00
C ILE A 61 -1.48 11.10 -18.26
N PHE A 62 -0.55 10.15 -18.45
CA PHE A 62 0.33 10.09 -19.64
C PHE A 62 0.98 11.43 -20.00
N GLU A 63 1.64 12.08 -19.03
CA GLU A 63 2.34 13.38 -19.19
C GLU A 63 1.45 14.58 -19.51
N ARG A 64 0.12 14.40 -19.58
CA ARG A 64 -0.83 15.49 -19.73
C ARG A 64 -1.37 15.83 -18.34
N PRO A 65 -1.16 17.05 -17.82
CA PRO A 65 -1.83 17.47 -16.61
C PRO A 65 -3.34 17.41 -16.87
N VAL A 66 -4.05 16.71 -15.99
CA VAL A 66 -5.51 16.60 -16.02
C VAL A 66 -6.04 17.29 -14.76
N GLY A 67 -7.06 18.11 -14.97
CA GLY A 67 -7.52 19.12 -14.02
C GLY A 67 -7.70 20.47 -14.71
N ARG A 68 -8.79 21.19 -14.39
CA ARG A 68 -8.98 22.57 -14.85
C ARG A 68 -7.82 23.43 -14.36
N GLN A 69 -7.02 23.96 -15.29
CA GLN A 69 -6.20 25.13 -15.01
C GLN A 69 -7.16 26.30 -14.81
N THR A 70 -7.52 26.57 -13.56
CA THR A 70 -8.17 27.83 -13.22
C THR A 70 -7.11 28.94 -13.38
N PRO A 71 -7.41 30.05 -14.07
CA PRO A 71 -6.46 31.17 -14.24
C PRO A 71 -5.99 31.75 -12.91
#